data_AF-A0A0V0QYU2-F1
#
_entry.id   AF-A0A0V0QYU2-F1
#
_cell.length_a   1.000
_cell.length_b   1.000
_cell.length_c   1.000
_cell.angle_alpha   90.00
_cell.angle_beta   90.00
_cell.angle_gamma   90.00
#
_symmetry.space_group_name_H-M   'P 1'
#
loop_
_entity.id
_entity.type
_entity.pdbx_description
1 polymer ?
#
loop_
_entity_poly.entity_id
_entity_poly.type
_entity_poly.pdbx_seq_one_letter_code
_entity_poly.pdbx_strand_id
1 'polypeptide(L)'
;MRTSSIQNTSQVKQQKVQQRGKIENCEICEIKFTSLRHKEHKCKRCLRSICSKCGDKKKPIVGFGQGQPEVHRICDICLKESNLIDQMIANESVVWGRNSNKTEEWKKILGMNQTDNQIQIEYSQKKHLKPDQFQTTQINLLNSQLDIEVGLYYFNFQFLIYIFNLLFIFL
;
A
#
# COMPACT_ATOMS: atom_id res chain seq x y z
N MET A 1 19.10 28.09 -41.04
CA MET A 1 18.65 28.66 -39.76
C MET A 1 17.14 28.46 -39.66
N ARG A 2 16.67 27.46 -38.91
CA ARG A 2 15.24 27.25 -38.62
C ARG A 2 15.02 27.64 -37.16
N THR A 3 14.34 28.76 -36.93
CA THR A 3 13.87 29.16 -35.61
C THR A 3 12.49 28.55 -35.38
N SER A 4 12.45 27.47 -34.61
CA SER A 4 11.20 26.91 -34.10
C SER A 4 10.81 27.70 -32.84
N SER A 5 9.82 28.56 -32.98
CA SER A 5 9.25 29.34 -31.89
C SER A 5 8.48 28.45 -30.91
N ILE A 6 8.79 28.69 -29.64
CA ILE A 6 8.22 28.09 -28.44
C ILE A 6 6.70 28.30 -28.43
N GLN A 7 5.93 27.21 -28.42
CA GLN A 7 4.48 27.29 -28.21
C GLN A 7 4.17 27.42 -26.72
N ASN A 8 3.42 28.49 -26.44
CA ASN A 8 3.11 29.08 -25.16
C ASN A 8 2.19 28.18 -24.32
N THR A 9 2.62 27.87 -23.10
CA THR A 9 1.96 27.08 -22.07
C THR A 9 0.90 27.94 -21.36
N SER A 10 -0.30 28.07 -21.94
CA SER A 10 -1.41 28.78 -21.26
C SER A 10 -2.78 28.29 -21.71
N GLN A 11 -3.05 26.99 -21.63
CA GLN A 11 -4.41 26.47 -21.74
C GLN A 11 -4.61 25.31 -20.75
N VAL A 12 -4.56 25.63 -19.45
CA VAL A 12 -5.15 24.73 -18.43
C VAL A 12 -6.66 24.79 -18.64
N LYS A 13 -7.17 23.77 -19.35
CA LYS A 13 -8.58 23.49 -19.59
C LYS A 13 -9.41 23.78 -18.34
N GLN A 14 -10.34 24.72 -18.44
CA GLN A 14 -11.55 24.74 -17.62
C GLN A 14 -12.29 23.43 -17.91
N GLN A 15 -12.04 22.40 -17.11
CA GLN A 15 -12.84 21.19 -17.13
C GLN A 15 -14.27 21.58 -16.75
N LYS A 16 -15.18 21.57 -17.73
CA LYS A 16 -16.62 21.62 -17.49
C LYS A 16 -16.94 20.58 -16.42
N VAL A 17 -17.43 21.04 -15.27
CA VAL A 17 -17.99 20.17 -14.23
C VAL A 17 -19.11 19.38 -14.90
N GLN A 18 -18.84 18.11 -15.19
CA GLN A 18 -19.81 17.20 -15.76
C GLN A 18 -21.00 17.16 -14.81
N GLN A 19 -22.16 17.67 -15.25
CA GLN A 19 -23.37 17.66 -14.43
C GLN A 19 -23.69 16.20 -14.12
N ARG A 20 -23.53 15.83 -12.85
CA ARG A 20 -23.86 14.48 -12.38
C ARG A 20 -25.36 14.27 -12.57
N GLY A 21 -25.76 13.10 -13.08
CA GLY A 21 -27.17 12.73 -13.18
C GLY A 21 -27.88 12.98 -11.84
N LYS A 22 -29.03 13.65 -11.89
CA LYS A 22 -29.79 14.02 -10.69
C LYS A 22 -30.51 12.77 -10.19
N ILE A 23 -30.07 12.23 -9.06
CA ILE A 23 -30.76 11.13 -8.39
C ILE A 23 -32.04 11.70 -7.78
N GLU A 24 -33.19 11.04 -7.99
CA GLU A 24 -34.48 11.56 -7.54
C GLU A 24 -34.80 11.24 -6.08
N ASN A 25 -34.27 10.13 -5.55
CA ASN A 25 -34.63 9.61 -4.24
C ASN A 25 -33.39 9.37 -3.36
N CYS A 26 -33.56 9.45 -2.04
CA CYS A 26 -32.51 9.06 -1.11
C CYS A 26 -32.15 7.59 -1.27
N GLU A 27 -30.87 7.28 -1.47
CA GLU A 27 -30.39 5.89 -1.65
C GLU A 27 -30.32 5.09 -0.32
N ILE A 28 -30.97 5.56 0.74
CA ILE A 28 -30.99 4.92 2.06
C ILE A 28 -32.44 4.65 2.50
N CYS A 29 -33.30 5.68 2.43
CA CYS A 29 -34.69 5.58 2.86
C CYS A 29 -35.70 5.84 1.73
N GLU A 30 -35.22 5.96 0.48
CA GLU A 30 -36.02 6.11 -0.74
C GLU A 30 -36.92 7.36 -0.82
N ILE A 31 -36.83 8.26 0.15
CA ILE A 31 -37.60 9.49 0.14
C ILE A 31 -37.24 10.35 -1.08
N LYS A 32 -38.26 10.81 -1.80
CA LYS A 32 -38.09 11.68 -2.97
C LYS A 32 -37.50 13.02 -2.56
N PHE A 33 -36.43 13.43 -3.25
CA PHE A 33 -35.83 14.73 -3.06
C PHE A 33 -36.74 15.83 -3.60
N THR A 34 -36.83 16.92 -2.84
CA THR A 34 -37.62 18.11 -3.18
C THR A 34 -36.81 19.35 -2.85
N SER A 35 -36.94 20.40 -3.66
CA SER A 35 -36.18 21.64 -3.46
C SER A 35 -36.42 22.30 -2.08
N LEU A 36 -37.61 22.06 -1.50
CA LEU A 36 -38.09 22.69 -0.26
C LEU A 36 -37.80 21.85 0.99
N ARG A 37 -38.12 20.55 1.00
CA ARG A 37 -38.15 19.75 2.25
C ARG A 37 -37.03 18.72 2.33
N HIS A 38 -36.76 18.03 1.23
CA HIS A 38 -35.81 16.92 1.18
C HIS A 38 -34.70 17.27 0.20
N LYS A 39 -33.76 18.13 0.63
CA LYS A 39 -32.59 18.47 -0.19
C LYS A 39 -31.67 17.25 -0.32
N GLU A 40 -31.09 17.09 -1.50
CA GLU A 40 -30.06 16.10 -1.77
C GLU A 40 -28.74 16.52 -1.10
N HIS A 41 -28.11 15.58 -0.41
CA HIS A 41 -26.75 15.69 0.10
C HIS A 41 -25.92 14.50 -0.40
N LYS A 42 -24.59 14.63 -0.37
CA LYS A 42 -23.69 13.52 -0.72
C LYS A 42 -22.98 13.02 0.52
N CYS A 43 -23.02 11.70 0.75
CA CYS A 43 -22.11 11.05 1.69
C CYS A 43 -20.68 11.23 1.19
N LYS A 44 -19.78 11.80 1.97
CA LYS A 44 -18.41 12.02 1.50
C LYS A 44 -17.57 10.74 1.46
N ARG A 45 -18.00 9.68 2.17
CA ARG A 45 -17.34 8.37 2.19
C ARG A 45 -17.75 7.47 1.01
N CYS A 46 -19.06 7.29 0.76
CA CYS A 46 -19.55 6.39 -0.31
C CYS A 46 -20.19 7.11 -1.51
N LEU A 47 -20.27 8.44 -1.50
CA LEU A 47 -20.78 9.28 -2.59
C LEU A 47 -22.27 9.15 -2.93
N ARG A 48 -23.04 8.35 -2.20
CA ARG A 48 -24.51 8.24 -2.34
C ARG A 48 -25.23 9.57 -2.10
N SER A 49 -26.32 9.78 -2.83
CA SER A 49 -27.36 10.79 -2.61
C SER A 49 -28.20 10.43 -1.40
N ILE A 50 -28.16 11.28 -0.37
CA ILE A 50 -28.86 11.07 0.89
C ILE A 50 -29.65 12.30 1.30
N CYS A 51 -30.75 12.10 2.03
CA CYS A 51 -31.48 13.20 2.65
C CYS A 51 -30.76 13.68 3.93
N SER A 52 -31.20 14.82 4.47
CA SER A 52 -30.62 15.41 5.69
C SER A 52 -30.69 14.46 6.89
N LYS A 53 -31.78 13.70 7.02
CA LYS A 53 -31.97 12.71 8.10
C LYS A 53 -30.99 11.56 8.01
N CYS A 54 -30.87 10.93 6.83
CA CYS A 54 -29.98 9.78 6.60
C CYS A 54 -28.48 10.12 6.58
N GLY A 55 -28.14 11.39 6.72
CA GLY A 55 -26.78 11.88 6.76
C GLY A 55 -26.55 12.93 7.83
N ASP A 56 -27.31 12.91 8.92
CA ASP A 56 -27.25 13.95 9.96
C ASP A 56 -25.88 13.99 10.67
N LYS A 57 -25.17 12.86 10.70
CA LYS A 57 -23.89 12.74 11.39
C LYS A 57 -22.71 13.09 10.50
N LYS A 58 -21.62 13.50 11.15
CA LYS A 58 -20.34 13.76 10.51
C LYS A 58 -19.25 12.93 11.18
N LYS A 59 -18.26 12.51 10.41
CA LYS A 59 -17.12 11.73 10.90
C LYS A 59 -15.85 12.09 10.13
N PRO A 60 -14.65 11.99 10.74
CA PRO A 60 -13.40 12.00 10.01
C PRO A 60 -13.39 10.93 8.91
N ILE A 61 -12.85 11.28 7.73
CA ILE A 61 -12.61 10.32 6.65
C ILE A 61 -11.10 10.19 6.47
N VAL A 62 -10.57 9.01 6.78
CA VAL A 62 -9.13 8.71 6.64
C VAL A 62 -8.72 8.86 5.18
N GLY A 63 -7.63 9.61 4.92
CA GLY A 63 -7.13 9.89 3.57
C GLY A 63 -7.86 11.01 2.82
N PHE A 64 -8.81 11.70 3.47
CA PHE A 64 -9.44 12.89 2.90
C PHE A 64 -8.69 14.15 3.35
N GLY A 65 -8.07 14.86 2.40
CA GLY A 65 -7.18 15.99 2.68
C GLY A 65 -5.74 15.57 3.01
N GLN A 66 -4.79 16.50 2.86
CA GLN A 66 -3.41 16.32 3.36
C GLN A 66 -3.35 16.85 4.80
N GLY A 67 -3.22 15.97 5.80
CA GLY A 67 -3.04 16.37 7.21
C GLY A 67 -4.07 15.78 8.16
N GLN A 68 -4.55 16.62 9.10
CA GLN A 68 -5.53 16.24 10.13
C GLN A 68 -6.84 15.75 9.50
N PRO A 69 -7.46 14.69 10.04
CA PRO A 69 -8.64 14.10 9.41
C PRO A 69 -9.84 15.06 9.48
N GLU A 70 -10.28 15.54 8.31
CA GLU A 70 -11.38 16.47 8.19
C GLU A 70 -12.74 15.76 8.40
N VAL A 71 -13.62 16.42 9.16
CA VAL A 71 -14.92 15.87 9.56
C VAL A 71 -15.97 16.18 8.50
N HIS A 72 -16.49 15.15 7.83
CA HIS A 72 -17.46 15.30 6.75
C HIS A 72 -18.76 14.58 7.01
N ARG A 73 -19.81 15.04 6.30
CA ARG A 73 -21.12 14.38 6.27
C ARG A 73 -20.98 12.96 5.72
N ILE A 74 -21.50 11.99 6.45
CA ILE A 74 -21.59 10.59 6.00
C ILE A 74 -23.01 10.06 6.21
N CYS A 75 -23.39 9.03 5.45
CA CYS A 75 -24.68 8.37 5.64
C CYS A 75 -24.67 7.42 6.84
N ASP A 76 -25.86 7.06 7.33
CA ASP A 76 -26.04 6.17 8.49
C ASP A 76 -25.34 4.81 8.32
N ILE A 77 -25.34 4.25 7.10
CA ILE A 77 -24.63 3.00 6.79
C ILE A 77 -23.13 3.18 7.01
N CYS A 78 -22.55 4.24 6.41
CA CYS A 78 -21.13 4.55 6.57
C CYS A 78 -20.78 4.88 8.03
N LEU A 79 -21.70 5.50 8.78
CA LEU A 79 -21.49 5.79 10.19
C LEU A 79 -21.39 4.50 10.99
N LYS A 80 -22.32 3.55 10.80
CA LYS A 80 -22.31 2.25 11.46
C LYS A 80 -21.01 1.49 11.18
N GLU A 81 -20.62 1.38 9.91
CA GLU A 81 -19.36 0.75 9.52
C GLU A 81 -18.15 1.44 10.17
N SER A 82 -18.12 2.77 10.13
CA SER A 82 -17.00 3.49 10.72
C SER A 82 -16.94 3.31 12.23
N ASN A 83 -18.07 3.15 12.93
CA ASN A 83 -18.09 2.90 14.37
C ASN A 83 -17.57 1.49 14.70
N LEU A 84 -17.91 0.50 13.87
CA LEU A 84 -17.35 -0.85 14.00
C LEU A 84 -15.83 -0.84 13.80
N ILE A 85 -15.34 -0.09 12.81
CA ILE A 85 -13.90 0.08 12.59
C ILE A 85 -13.23 0.73 13.81
N ASP A 86 -13.80 1.80 14.38
CA ASP A 86 -13.24 2.45 15.58
C ASP A 86 -13.19 1.48 16.77
N GLN A 87 -14.22 0.66 16.96
CA GLN A 87 -14.24 -0.38 18.01
C GLN A 87 -13.16 -1.43 17.77
N MET A 88 -13.00 -1.90 16.52
CA MET A 88 -11.92 -2.84 16.19
C MET A 88 -10.55 -2.24 16.46
N ILE A 89 -10.33 -0.97 16.07
CA ILE A 89 -9.07 -0.26 16.32
C ILE A 89 -8.80 -0.17 17.83
N ALA A 90 -9.81 0.18 18.63
CA ALA A 90 -9.68 0.28 20.08
C ALA A 90 -9.42 -1.07 20.74
N ASN A 91 -10.18 -2.11 20.37
CA ASN A 91 -10.07 -3.45 20.95
C ASN A 91 -8.73 -4.12 20.62
N GLU A 92 -8.28 -3.97 19.38
CA GLU A 92 -7.04 -4.59 18.88
C GLU A 92 -5.81 -3.69 19.06
N SER A 93 -5.98 -2.50 19.66
CA SER A 93 -4.93 -1.49 19.83
C SER A 93 -4.17 -1.19 18.53
N VAL A 94 -4.89 -1.15 17.41
CA VAL A 94 -4.29 -0.95 16.08
C VAL A 94 -3.80 0.48 15.97
N VAL A 95 -2.51 0.65 15.70
CA VAL A 95 -1.92 1.95 15.44
C VAL A 95 -1.27 1.95 14.06
N TRP A 96 -1.48 3.04 13.32
CA TRP A 96 -0.84 3.23 12.03
C TRP A 96 0.69 3.09 12.14
N GLY A 97 1.28 2.27 11.28
CA GLY A 97 2.72 2.03 11.25
C GLY A 97 3.26 1.16 12.39
N ARG A 98 2.41 0.51 13.18
CA ARG A 98 2.81 -0.46 14.21
C ARG A 98 2.07 -1.78 14.03
N ASN A 99 2.78 -2.88 14.30
CA ASN A 99 2.16 -4.21 14.34
C ASN A 99 1.18 -4.28 15.50
N SER A 100 0.03 -4.88 15.25
CA SER A 100 -0.98 -5.16 16.27
C SER A 100 -0.91 -6.63 16.69
N ASN A 101 -1.63 -7.02 17.73
CA ASN A 101 -1.73 -8.43 18.12
C ASN A 101 -2.27 -9.31 16.98
N LYS A 102 -3.11 -8.75 16.09
CA LYS A 102 -3.60 -9.43 14.88
C LYS A 102 -2.50 -9.74 13.88
N THR A 103 -1.45 -8.92 13.84
CA THR A 103 -0.30 -9.16 12.97
C THR A 103 0.42 -10.45 13.38
N GLU A 104 0.63 -10.67 14.67
CA GLU A 104 1.26 -11.90 15.17
C GLU A 104 0.38 -13.14 14.94
N GLU A 105 -0.94 -13.00 15.13
CA GLU A 105 -1.90 -14.05 14.81
C GLU A 105 -1.83 -14.46 13.33
N TRP A 106 -1.82 -13.48 12.42
CA TRP A 106 -1.73 -13.75 10.98
C TRP A 106 -0.39 -14.35 10.57
N LYS A 107 0.73 -13.88 11.13
CA LYS A 107 2.05 -14.49 10.90
C LYS A 107 2.02 -15.98 11.22
N LYS A 108 1.41 -16.36 12.35
CA LYS A 108 1.27 -17.74 12.77
C LYS A 108 0.40 -18.55 11.80
N ILE A 109 -0.76 -18.02 11.40
CA ILE A 109 -1.69 -18.69 10.47
C ILE A 109 -1.03 -18.91 9.10
N LEU A 110 -0.25 -17.94 8.62
CA LEU A 110 0.40 -17.98 7.33
C LEU A 110 1.72 -18.78 7.33
N GLY A 111 2.16 -19.31 8.48
CA GLY A 111 3.43 -20.03 8.59
C GLY A 111 4.65 -19.13 8.31
N MET A 112 4.54 -17.83 8.59
CA MET A 112 5.62 -16.88 8.39
C MET A 112 6.62 -17.01 9.54
N ASN A 113 7.75 -17.66 9.26
CA ASN A 113 8.83 -17.89 10.22
C ASN A 113 9.88 -16.77 10.23
N GLN A 114 9.67 -15.71 9.45
CA GLN A 114 10.62 -14.60 9.34
C GLN A 114 10.56 -13.72 10.60
N THR A 115 11.73 -13.36 11.10
CA THR A 115 11.83 -12.41 12.23
C THR A 115 11.48 -11.00 11.75
N ASP A 116 10.94 -10.17 12.64
CA ASP A 116 10.61 -8.76 12.32
C ASP A 116 11.81 -8.00 11.74
N ASN A 117 13.03 -8.33 12.18
CA ASN A 117 14.26 -7.77 11.63
C ASN A 117 14.45 -8.10 10.14
N GLN A 118 14.19 -9.33 9.71
CA GLN A 118 14.32 -9.71 8.29
C GLN A 118 13.31 -8.94 7.42
N ILE A 119 12.08 -8.80 7.89
CA ILE A 119 11.02 -8.06 7.16
C ILE A 119 11.36 -6.57 7.07
N GLN A 120 11.87 -5.96 8.14
CA GLN A 120 12.27 -4.55 8.14
C GLN A 120 13.48 -4.27 7.24
N ILE A 121 14.46 -5.18 7.22
CA ILE A 121 15.60 -5.10 6.31
C ILE A 121 15.11 -5.19 4.86
N GLU A 122 14.25 -6.16 4.54
CA GLU A 122 13.69 -6.32 3.20
C GLU A 122 12.88 -5.10 2.76
N TYR A 123 12.02 -4.56 3.64
CA TYR A 123 11.24 -3.36 3.36
C TYR A 123 12.13 -2.15 3.09
N SER A 124 13.16 -1.95 3.91
CA SER A 124 14.14 -0.85 3.76
C SER A 124 14.89 -0.97 2.44
N GLN A 125 15.34 -2.17 2.08
CA GLN A 125 16.00 -2.42 0.79
C GLN A 125 15.06 -2.09 -0.38
N LYS A 126 13.82 -2.59 -0.36
CA LYS A 126 12.84 -2.35 -1.43
C LYS A 126 12.39 -0.89 -1.55
N LYS A 127 12.33 -0.14 -0.44
CA LYS A 127 11.94 1.27 -0.45
C LYS A 127 12.98 2.16 -1.12
N HIS A 128 14.27 1.79 -1.04
CA HIS A 128 15.38 2.58 -1.58
C HIS A 128 15.84 2.11 -2.96
N LEU A 129 15.47 0.90 -3.40
CA LEU A 129 15.82 0.37 -4.71
C LEU A 129 14.69 0.60 -5.71
N LYS A 130 15.03 1.13 -6.90
CA LYS A 130 14.09 1.06 -8.04
C LYS A 130 13.83 -0.42 -8.36
N PRO A 131 12.62 -0.81 -8.82
CA PRO A 131 12.26 -2.21 -9.05
C PRO A 131 13.31 -2.99 -9.85
N ASP A 132 13.84 -2.35 -10.90
CA ASP A 132 14.86 -2.95 -11.77
C ASP A 132 16.19 -3.21 -11.06
N GLN A 133 16.57 -2.34 -10.12
CA GLN A 133 17.84 -2.44 -9.38
C GLN A 133 17.80 -3.54 -8.32
N PHE A 134 16.64 -3.79 -7.72
CA PHE A 134 16.49 -4.84 -6.70
C PHE A 134 16.76 -6.24 -7.27
N GLN A 135 16.19 -6.55 -8.44
CA GLN A 135 16.44 -7.84 -9.11
C GLN A 135 17.92 -8.00 -9.49
N THR A 136 18.55 -6.94 -10.01
CA THR A 136 19.98 -6.98 -10.34
C THR A 136 20.85 -7.23 -9.10
N THR A 137 20.56 -6.58 -7.97
CA THR A 137 21.32 -6.79 -6.73
C THR A 137 21.16 -8.20 -6.20
N GLN A 138 19.95 -8.79 -6.25
CA GLN A 138 19.75 -10.17 -5.83
C GLN A 138 20.49 -11.18 -6.71
N ILE A 139 20.46 -10.99 -8.03
CA ILE A 139 21.19 -11.83 -8.98
C ILE A 139 22.69 -11.75 -8.73
N ASN A 140 23.23 -10.55 -8.52
CA ASN A 140 24.65 -10.36 -8.23
C ASN A 140 25.06 -11.06 -6.93
N LEU A 141 24.22 -10.99 -5.89
CA LEU A 141 24.48 -11.65 -4.61
C LEU A 141 24.54 -13.18 -4.77
N LEU A 142 23.58 -13.74 -5.53
CA LEU A 142 23.52 -15.17 -5.82
C LEU A 142 24.74 -15.63 -6.63
N ASN A 143 25.15 -14.85 -7.65
CA ASN A 143 26.33 -15.15 -8.44
C ASN A 143 27.60 -15.14 -7.58
N SER A 144 27.75 -14.16 -6.68
CA SER A 144 28.89 -14.11 -5.76
C SER A 144 28.92 -15.31 -4.80
N GLN A 145 27.77 -15.83 -4.36
CA GLN A 145 27.73 -17.05 -3.56
C GLN A 145 28.19 -18.28 -4.35
N LEU A 146 27.73 -18.42 -5.59
CA LEU A 146 28.16 -19.49 -6.49
C LEU A 146 29.66 -19.42 -6.79
N ASP A 147 30.20 -18.22 -7.03
CA ASP A 147 31.64 -18.02 -7.29
C ASP A 147 32.49 -18.50 -6.10
N ILE A 148 32.04 -18.24 -4.87
CA ILE A 148 32.70 -18.72 -3.65
C ILE A 148 32.64 -20.26 -3.57
N GLU A 149 31.49 -20.88 -3.83
CA GLU A 149 31.34 -22.34 -3.78
C GLU A 149 32.23 -23.04 -4.82
N VAL A 150 32.26 -22.53 -6.06
CA VAL A 150 33.13 -23.04 -7.12
C VAL A 150 34.60 -22.86 -6.76
N GLY A 151 34.96 -21.71 -6.19
CA GLY A 151 36.32 -21.45 -5.71
C GLY A 151 36.76 -22.43 -4.62
N LEU A 152 35.89 -22.73 -3.65
CA LEU A 152 36.16 -23.72 -2.60
C LEU A 152 36.29 -25.13 -3.17
N TYR A 153 35.45 -25.51 -4.14
CA TYR A 153 35.56 -26.80 -4.81
C TYR A 153 36.89 -26.94 -5.56
N TYR A 154 37.29 -25.91 -6.31
CA TYR A 154 38.56 -25.89 -7.02
C TYR A 154 39.77 -25.97 -6.07
N PHE A 155 39.72 -25.21 -4.97
CA PHE A 155 40.76 -25.24 -3.94
C PHE A 155 40.89 -26.64 -3.31
N ASN A 156 39.77 -27.28 -2.94
CA ASN A 156 39.76 -28.63 -2.39
C ASN A 156 40.28 -29.66 -3.40
N PHE A 157 39.91 -29.55 -4.68
CA PHE A 157 40.39 -30.44 -5.73
C PHE A 157 41.92 -30.33 -5.93
N GLN A 158 42.44 -29.10 -5.98
CA GLN A 158 43.88 -28.87 -6.12
C GLN A 158 44.66 -29.35 -4.89
N PHE A 159 44.10 -29.17 -3.70
CA PHE A 159 44.66 -29.69 -2.46
C PHE A 159 44.74 -31.23 -2.49
N LEU A 160 43.69 -31.92 -2.95
CA LEU A 160 43.72 -33.38 -3.11
C LEU A 160 44.81 -33.83 -4.08
N ILE A 161 44.93 -33.20 -5.25
CA ILE A 161 46.01 -33.50 -6.21
C ILE A 161 47.39 -33.34 -5.55
N TYR A 162 47.59 -32.27 -4.78
CA TYR A 162 48.84 -32.03 -4.07
C TYR A 162 49.15 -33.14 -3.06
N ILE A 163 48.16 -33.58 -2.27
CA ILE A 163 48.30 -34.70 -1.33
C ILE A 163 48.61 -36.01 -2.07
N PHE A 164 47.93 -36.29 -3.19
CA PHE A 164 48.20 -37.48 -4.01
C PHE A 164 49.63 -37.50 -4.56
N ASN A 165 50.11 -36.37 -5.08
CA ASN A 165 51.48 -36.26 -5.60
C ASN A 165 52.53 -36.41 -4.50
N LEU A 166 52.29 -35.87 -3.30
CA LEU A 166 53.18 -36.08 -2.16
C LEU A 166 53.27 -37.56 -1.78
N LEU A 167 52.13 -38.27 -1.71
CA LEU A 167 52.12 -39.71 -1.39
C LEU A 167 52.87 -40.55 -2.42
N PHE A 168 52.85 -40.17 -3.70
CA PHE A 168 53.54 -40.88 -4.78
C PHE A 168 55.06 -40.69 -4.78
N ILE A 169 55.58 -39.63 -4.16
CA ILE A 169 57.04 -39.39 -4.04
C ILE A 169 57.67 -40.29 -2.96
N PHE A 170 56.88 -40.78 -2.00
CA PHE A 170 57.34 -41.60 -0.88
C PHE A 170 57.03 -43.10 -1.02
N LEU A 171 56.54 -43.54 -2.18
CA LEU A 171 56.29 -44.94 -2.56
C LEU A 171 57.27 -45.38 -3.65
#